data_AF-A0A839JKC7-F1
#
_entry.id   AF-A0A839JKC7-F1
#
_cell.length_a   1.000
_cell.length_b   1.000
_cell.length_c   1.000
_cell.angle_alpha   90.00
_cell.angle_beta   90.00
_cell.angle_gamma   90.00
#
_symmetry.space_group_name_H-M   'P 1'
#
loop_
_entity.id
_entity.type
_entity.pdbx_description
1 polymer ?
#
loop_
_entity_poly.entity_id
_entity_poly.type
_entity_poly.pdbx_seq_one_letter_code
_entity_poly.pdbx_strand_id
1 'polypeptide(L)'
;MRDFTSKINNFLNAAINTTILMVAIGIFLALFPTLSLEITRWIFIIALVSAGLNMITSDLTGKKRGGLISGTILGSFNLLLGLIILINPGILSIIPIAIGFYIVISSLTKLRMTLALKEISNSAFTASILMNIISVVSGIIIIFQPIASTAVAVMLLGAMLIVYGISDLINIIILKAHVQEFSKKMKSAKKYLTDDIQEAEVIDQKKK
;
A
#
# COMPACT_ATOMS: atom_id res chain seq x y z
N MET A 1 24.55 12.87 -21.97
CA MET A 1 24.87 11.68 -21.14
C MET A 1 24.99 12.03 -19.65
N ARG A 2 25.74 13.08 -19.23
CA ARG A 2 25.83 13.46 -17.80
C ARG A 2 24.45 13.74 -17.18
N ASP A 3 23.54 14.38 -17.91
CA ASP A 3 22.17 14.64 -17.43
C ASP A 3 21.30 13.40 -17.24
N PHE A 4 21.51 12.34 -18.03
CA PHE A 4 20.69 11.13 -17.92
C PHE A 4 21.09 10.32 -16.67
N THR A 5 22.40 10.16 -16.43
CA THR A 5 22.92 9.46 -15.25
C THR A 5 22.64 10.22 -13.95
N SER A 6 22.75 11.55 -13.94
CA SER A 6 22.44 12.35 -12.75
C SER A 6 20.94 12.29 -12.40
N LYS A 7 20.06 12.34 -13.40
CA LYS A 7 18.61 12.20 -13.22
C LYS A 7 18.27 10.82 -12.65
N ILE A 8 18.82 9.74 -13.20
CA ILE A 8 18.62 8.38 -12.66
C ILE A 8 19.14 8.26 -11.23
N ASN A 9 20.31 8.82 -10.92
CA ASN A 9 20.85 8.74 -9.56
C ASN A 9 20.00 9.53 -8.54
N ASN A 10 19.41 10.66 -8.94
CA ASN A 10 18.46 11.39 -8.11
C ASN A 10 17.16 10.62 -7.90
N PHE A 11 16.63 9.95 -8.94
CA PHE A 11 15.48 9.04 -8.81
C PHE A 11 15.78 7.85 -7.88
N LEU A 12 16.96 7.22 -8.01
CA LEU A 12 17.39 6.13 -7.15
C LEU A 12 17.54 6.59 -5.70
N ASN A 13 18.13 7.76 -5.45
CA ASN A 13 18.25 8.31 -4.09
C ASN A 13 16.88 8.67 -3.50
N ALA A 14 15.96 9.20 -4.29
CA ALA A 14 14.59 9.44 -3.86
C ALA A 14 13.88 8.12 -3.52
N ALA A 15 14.06 7.07 -4.34
CA ALA A 15 13.51 5.75 -4.11
C ALA A 15 14.09 5.08 -2.85
N ILE A 16 15.39 5.26 -2.58
CA ILE A 16 16.01 4.82 -1.31
C ILE A 16 15.37 5.54 -0.13
N ASN A 17 15.16 6.86 -0.24
CA ASN A 17 14.52 7.61 0.84
C ASN A 17 13.08 7.12 1.10
N THR A 18 12.29 6.87 0.05
CA THR A 18 10.91 6.36 0.20
C THR A 18 10.87 4.96 0.79
N THR A 19 11.81 4.07 0.42
CA THR A 19 11.88 2.71 0.97
C THR A 19 12.30 2.70 2.43
N ILE A 20 13.26 3.55 2.83
CA ILE A 20 13.63 3.74 4.24
C ILE A 20 12.43 4.24 5.04
N LEU A 21 11.69 5.23 4.52
CA LEU A 21 10.50 5.75 5.17
C LEU A 21 9.44 4.65 5.33
N MET A 22 9.24 3.85 4.30
CA MET A 22 8.28 2.74 4.28
C MET A 22 8.64 1.67 5.32
N VAL A 23 9.92 1.29 5.44
CA VAL A 23 10.40 0.37 6.48
C VAL A 23 10.23 0.98 7.87
N ALA A 24 10.56 2.25 8.06
CA ALA A 24 10.39 2.93 9.35
C ALA A 24 8.92 2.97 9.80
N ILE A 25 8.01 3.28 8.87
CA ILE A 25 6.56 3.21 9.10
C ILE A 25 6.13 1.77 9.42
N GLY A 26 6.62 0.79 8.66
CA GLY A 26 6.32 -0.63 8.92
C GLY A 26 6.75 -1.08 10.31
N ILE A 27 7.95 -0.68 10.75
CA ILE A 27 8.45 -0.95 12.12
C ILE A 27 7.56 -0.28 13.16
N PHE A 28 7.18 0.99 12.96
CA PHE A 28 6.30 1.70 13.88
C PHE A 28 4.94 1.01 14.02
N LEU A 29 4.33 0.59 12.90
CA LEU A 29 3.06 -0.15 12.90
C LEU A 29 3.17 -1.51 13.60
N ALA A 30 4.27 -2.23 13.38
CA ALA A 30 4.50 -3.55 13.95
C ALA A 30 4.74 -3.52 15.46
N LEU A 31 5.51 -2.55 15.95
CA LEU A 31 5.87 -2.43 17.36
C LEU A 31 4.79 -1.71 18.19
N PHE A 32 4.10 -0.74 17.60
CA PHE A 32 3.11 0.09 18.29
C PHE A 32 1.76 0.08 17.57
N PRO A 33 1.07 -1.07 17.50
CA PRO A 33 -0.20 -1.20 16.79
C PRO A 33 -1.32 -0.37 17.44
N THR A 34 -1.33 -0.25 18.77
CA THR A 34 -2.32 0.54 19.51
C THR A 34 -2.20 2.02 19.21
N LEU A 35 -0.98 2.57 19.26
CA LEU A 35 -0.71 3.96 18.89
C LEU A 35 -1.03 4.22 17.41
N SER A 36 -0.73 3.27 16.53
CA SER A 36 -1.04 3.37 15.10
C SER A 36 -2.54 3.44 14.83
N LEU A 37 -3.34 2.67 15.57
CA LEU A 37 -4.81 2.73 15.52
C LEU A 37 -5.34 4.07 16.03
N GLU A 38 -4.75 4.60 17.09
CA GLU A 38 -5.14 5.90 17.65
C GLU A 38 -4.82 7.05 16.68
N ILE A 39 -3.64 7.05 16.06
CA ILE A 39 -3.28 8.03 15.04
C ILE A 39 -4.23 7.92 13.84
N THR A 40 -4.53 6.70 13.39
CA THR A 40 -5.46 6.46 12.28
C THR A 40 -6.86 6.99 12.61
N ARG A 41 -7.33 6.82 13.85
CA ARG A 41 -8.59 7.40 14.33
C ARG A 41 -8.58 8.92 14.19
N TRP A 42 -7.54 9.59 14.67
CA TRP A 42 -7.44 11.06 14.57
C TRP A 42 -7.44 11.53 13.11
N ILE A 43 -6.71 10.84 12.23
CA ILE A 43 -6.71 11.12 10.80
C ILE A 43 -8.14 10.99 10.22
N PHE A 44 -8.87 9.94 10.56
CA PHE A 44 -10.27 9.75 10.14
C PHE A 44 -11.19 10.86 10.63
N ILE A 45 -11.06 11.28 11.89
CA ILE A 45 -11.86 12.37 12.46
C ILE A 45 -11.59 13.67 11.70
N ILE A 46 -10.32 14.04 11.54
CA ILE A 46 -9.92 15.28 10.85
C ILE A 46 -10.37 15.24 9.38
N ALA A 47 -10.22 14.10 8.70
CA ALA A 47 -10.66 13.92 7.33
C ALA A 47 -12.18 14.07 7.19
N LEU A 48 -12.98 13.43 8.07
CA LEU A 48 -14.43 13.53 8.03
C LEU A 48 -14.93 14.94 8.35
N VAL A 49 -14.34 15.60 9.36
CA VAL A 49 -14.73 16.96 9.74
C VAL A 49 -14.38 17.96 8.63
N SER A 50 -13.16 17.89 8.09
CA SER A 50 -12.73 18.77 7.00
C SER A 50 -13.54 18.53 5.71
N ALA A 51 -13.83 17.27 5.37
CA ALA A 51 -14.69 16.94 4.24
C ALA A 51 -16.12 17.47 4.43
N GLY A 52 -16.68 17.31 5.65
CA GLY A 52 -18.00 17.81 5.99
C GLY A 52 -18.11 19.34 5.85
N LEU A 53 -17.14 20.07 6.40
CA LEU A 53 -17.05 21.54 6.26
C LEU A 53 -16.90 21.98 4.80
N ASN A 54 -16.02 21.31 4.04
CA ASN A 54 -15.82 21.62 2.62
C ASN A 54 -17.10 21.38 1.80
N MET A 55 -17.87 20.32 2.08
CA MET A 55 -19.13 20.07 1.39
C MET A 55 -20.16 21.14 1.69
N ILE A 56 -20.35 21.50 2.97
CA ILE A 56 -21.31 22.55 3.38
C ILE A 56 -20.95 23.89 2.73
N THR A 57 -19.69 24.32 2.83
CA THR A 57 -19.23 25.59 2.23
C THR A 57 -19.36 25.59 0.71
N SER A 58 -19.09 24.48 0.04
CA SER A 58 -19.24 24.37 -1.42
C SER A 58 -20.69 24.43 -1.90
N ASP A 59 -21.63 23.93 -1.10
CA ASP A 59 -23.07 23.95 -1.38
C ASP A 59 -23.63 25.37 -1.19
N LEU A 60 -23.25 26.03 -0.08
CA LEU A 60 -23.63 27.42 0.24
C LEU A 60 -23.07 28.44 -0.76
N THR A 61 -21.85 28.21 -1.27
CA THR A 61 -21.23 29.09 -2.28
C THR A 61 -21.75 28.80 -3.70
N GLY A 62 -22.64 27.83 -3.88
CA GLY A 62 -23.20 27.46 -5.18
C GLY A 62 -22.19 26.83 -6.16
N LYS A 63 -21.01 26.41 -5.68
CA LYS A 63 -19.91 25.87 -6.52
C LYS A 63 -20.19 24.45 -7.04
N LYS A 64 -21.15 23.73 -6.46
CA LYS A 64 -21.52 22.34 -6.81
C LYS A 64 -23.04 22.17 -6.91
N ARG A 65 -23.68 22.88 -7.83
CA ARG A 65 -25.10 22.65 -8.18
C ARG A 65 -25.20 21.46 -9.14
N GLY A 66 -25.65 20.30 -8.66
CA GLY A 66 -25.95 19.16 -9.55
C GLY A 66 -25.96 17.76 -8.95
N GLY A 67 -25.72 17.59 -7.63
CA GLY A 67 -25.82 16.27 -6.99
C GLY A 67 -27.27 15.91 -6.62
N LEU A 68 -27.63 14.62 -6.72
CA LEU A 68 -28.91 14.04 -6.27
C LEU A 68 -29.22 14.30 -4.78
N ILE A 69 -28.21 14.69 -3.99
CA ILE A 69 -28.28 14.93 -2.55
C ILE A 69 -27.56 16.26 -2.27
N SER A 70 -28.19 17.15 -1.48
CA SER A 70 -27.59 18.44 -1.12
C SER A 70 -26.26 18.22 -0.39
N GLY A 71 -25.23 18.99 -0.79
CA GLY A 71 -23.91 18.94 -0.16
C GLY A 71 -23.97 19.28 1.34
N THR A 72 -24.97 20.06 1.76
CA THR A 72 -25.25 20.37 3.16
C THR A 72 -25.71 19.15 3.95
N ILE A 73 -26.54 18.27 3.37
CA ILE A 73 -27.03 17.05 4.02
C ILE A 73 -25.87 16.05 4.20
N LEU A 74 -25.14 15.77 3.12
CA LEU A 74 -23.95 14.90 3.16
C LEU A 74 -22.86 15.46 4.08
N GLY A 75 -22.63 16.76 4.05
CA GLY A 75 -21.63 17.41 4.90
C GLY A 75 -21.99 17.35 6.38
N SER A 76 -23.27 17.56 6.72
CA SER A 76 -23.77 17.42 8.09
C SER A 76 -23.68 15.99 8.59
N PHE A 77 -23.96 15.01 7.74
CA PHE A 77 -23.79 13.59 8.06
C PHE A 77 -22.32 13.23 8.33
N ASN A 78 -21.40 13.71 7.51
CA ASN A 78 -19.95 13.50 7.72
C ASN A 78 -19.46 14.15 9.02
N LEU A 79 -19.95 15.34 9.37
CA LEU A 79 -19.64 15.99 10.65
C LEU A 79 -20.16 15.19 11.84
N LEU A 80 -21.41 14.71 11.77
CA LEU A 80 -21.99 13.86 12.80
C LEU A 80 -21.17 12.58 12.97
N LEU A 81 -20.80 11.90 11.88
CA LEU A 81 -19.95 10.72 11.94
C LEU A 81 -18.59 11.01 12.58
N GLY A 82 -17.93 12.09 12.19
CA GLY A 82 -16.65 12.50 12.77
C GLY A 82 -16.76 12.76 14.28
N LEU A 83 -17.82 13.45 14.71
CA LEU A 83 -18.08 13.74 16.12
C LEU A 83 -18.42 12.48 16.93
N ILE A 84 -19.19 11.57 16.35
CA ILE A 84 -19.56 10.29 16.95
C ILE A 84 -18.30 9.44 17.20
N ILE A 85 -17.38 9.37 16.24
CA ILE A 85 -16.10 8.65 16.38
C ILE A 85 -15.21 9.30 17.44
N LEU A 86 -15.26 10.64 17.57
CA LEU A 86 -14.52 11.38 18.59
C LEU A 86 -15.01 11.06 20.01
N ILE A 87 -16.33 10.99 20.22
CA ILE A 87 -16.93 10.73 21.53
C ILE A 87 -16.84 9.25 21.90
N ASN A 88 -17.12 8.36 20.95
CA ASN A 88 -17.11 6.92 21.17
C ASN A 88 -16.14 6.21 20.22
N PRO A 89 -14.89 5.97 20.66
CA PRO A 89 -13.89 5.31 19.83
C PRO A 89 -14.22 3.84 19.51
N GLY A 90 -15.13 3.23 20.28
CA GLY A 90 -15.56 1.85 20.10
C GLY A 90 -16.30 1.62 18.79
N ILE A 91 -16.84 2.66 18.16
CA ILE A 91 -17.64 2.57 16.93
C ILE A 91 -16.84 2.03 15.74
N LEU A 92 -15.53 2.29 15.69
CA LEU A 92 -14.66 1.71 14.66
C LEU A 92 -14.58 0.18 14.74
N SER A 93 -14.95 -0.42 15.87
CA SER A 93 -15.02 -1.87 16.05
C SER A 93 -16.16 -2.52 15.27
N ILE A 94 -17.14 -1.75 14.78
CA ILE A 94 -18.23 -2.28 13.93
C ILE A 94 -17.67 -2.86 12.63
N ILE A 95 -16.64 -2.23 12.07
CA ILE A 95 -16.00 -2.66 10.81
C ILE A 95 -15.42 -4.09 10.93
N PRO A 96 -14.50 -4.37 11.88
CA PRO A 96 -13.97 -5.73 12.05
C PRO A 96 -15.06 -6.73 12.43
N ILE A 97 -16.07 -6.35 13.24
CA ILE A 97 -17.19 -7.25 13.56
C ILE A 97 -17.95 -7.67 12.28
N ALA A 98 -18.28 -6.72 11.41
CA ALA A 98 -18.96 -7.00 10.15
C ALA A 98 -18.11 -7.89 9.23
N ILE A 99 -16.81 -7.63 9.15
CA ILE A 99 -15.85 -8.46 8.40
C ILE A 99 -15.79 -9.88 8.99
N GLY A 100 -15.72 -10.02 10.32
CA GLY A 100 -15.72 -11.32 11.00
C GLY A 100 -16.97 -12.14 10.69
N PHE A 101 -18.15 -11.51 10.73
CA PHE A 101 -19.42 -12.15 10.32
C PHE A 101 -19.38 -12.63 8.87
N TYR A 102 -18.90 -11.78 7.95
CA TYR A 102 -18.75 -12.15 6.55
C TYR A 102 -17.79 -13.34 6.35
N ILE A 103 -16.66 -13.35 7.05
CA ILE A 103 -15.69 -14.46 7.01
C ILE A 103 -16.33 -15.76 7.49
N VAL A 104 -17.08 -15.74 8.59
CA VAL A 104 -17.78 -16.93 9.10
C VAL A 104 -18.77 -17.46 8.07
N ILE A 105 -19.65 -16.60 7.54
CA ILE A 105 -20.68 -16.99 6.55
C ILE A 105 -20.05 -17.56 5.28
N SER A 106 -19.02 -16.90 4.76
CA SER A 106 -18.34 -17.34 3.54
C SER A 106 -17.58 -18.65 3.74
N SER A 107 -16.96 -18.85 4.90
CA SER A 107 -16.24 -20.09 5.23
C SER A 107 -17.20 -21.27 5.44
N LEU A 108 -18.36 -21.05 6.06
CA LEU A 108 -19.42 -22.07 6.17
C LEU A 108 -19.92 -22.49 4.79
N THR A 109 -20.08 -21.53 3.87
CA THR A 109 -20.52 -21.81 2.49
C THR A 109 -19.48 -22.62 1.73
N LYS A 110 -18.20 -22.26 1.85
CA LYS A 110 -17.08 -23.01 1.26
C LYS A 110 -16.93 -24.40 1.84
N LEU A 111 -17.18 -24.59 3.14
CA LEU A 111 -17.12 -25.88 3.80
C LEU A 111 -18.12 -26.88 3.18
N ARG A 112 -19.34 -26.42 2.86
CA ARG A 112 -20.34 -27.22 2.13
C ARG A 112 -19.83 -27.65 0.74
N MET A 113 -19.16 -26.75 0.03
CA MET A 113 -18.58 -27.04 -1.28
C MET A 113 -17.40 -28.01 -1.19
N THR A 114 -16.54 -27.86 -0.18
CA THR A 114 -15.42 -28.78 0.08
C THR A 114 -15.89 -30.20 0.40
N LEU A 115 -17.04 -30.38 1.07
CA LEU A 115 -17.63 -31.70 1.30
C LEU A 115 -17.97 -32.44 0.00
N ALA A 116 -18.34 -31.71 -1.07
CA ALA A 116 -18.53 -32.29 -2.40
C ALA A 116 -17.19 -32.66 -3.09
N LEU A 117 -16.08 -32.00 -2.75
CA LEU A 117 -14.74 -32.34 -3.27
C LEU A 117 -14.15 -33.62 -2.64
N LYS A 118 -14.76 -34.14 -1.57
CA LYS A 118 -14.34 -35.37 -0.89
C LYS A 118 -14.25 -36.57 -1.84
N GLU A 119 -15.09 -36.61 -2.87
CA GLU A 119 -15.16 -37.71 -3.84
C GLU A 119 -14.09 -37.63 -4.94
N ILE A 120 -13.38 -36.49 -5.08
CA ILE A 120 -12.50 -36.23 -6.24
C ILE A 120 -11.01 -36.29 -5.86
N SER A 121 -10.59 -35.72 -4.73
CA SER A 121 -9.20 -35.86 -4.27
C SER A 121 -9.03 -35.68 -2.76
N ASN A 122 -8.29 -36.58 -2.13
CA ASN A 122 -8.14 -36.63 -0.67
C ASN A 122 -7.18 -35.54 -0.13
N SER A 123 -6.15 -35.16 -0.91
CA SER A 123 -5.17 -34.13 -0.52
C SER A 123 -5.76 -32.72 -0.57
N ALA A 124 -6.48 -32.36 -1.63
CA ALA A 124 -7.13 -31.05 -1.74
C ALA A 124 -8.31 -30.92 -0.78
N PHE A 125 -9.01 -32.03 -0.49
CA PHE A 125 -10.06 -32.08 0.54
C PHE A 125 -9.50 -31.75 1.92
N THR A 126 -8.40 -32.41 2.32
CA THR A 126 -7.79 -32.19 3.65
C THR A 126 -7.22 -30.78 3.80
N ALA A 127 -6.55 -30.26 2.77
CA ALA A 127 -6.04 -28.89 2.80
C ALA A 127 -7.18 -27.85 2.86
N SER A 128 -8.25 -28.06 2.09
CA SER A 128 -9.39 -27.13 2.06
C SER A 128 -10.21 -27.17 3.35
N ILE A 129 -10.40 -28.35 3.96
CA ILE A 129 -11.13 -28.47 5.22
C ILE A 129 -10.38 -27.74 6.34
N LEU A 130 -9.06 -27.89 6.39
CA LEU A 130 -8.21 -27.23 7.38
C LEU A 130 -8.27 -25.71 7.22
N MET A 131 -8.17 -25.21 5.98
CA MET A 131 -8.24 -23.78 5.69
C MET A 131 -9.59 -23.17 6.08
N ASN A 132 -10.68 -23.88 5.81
CA ASN A 132 -12.03 -23.44 6.21
C ASN A 132 -12.19 -23.42 7.73
N ILE A 133 -11.68 -24.42 8.46
CA ILE A 133 -11.72 -24.44 9.94
C ILE A 133 -10.95 -23.24 10.50
N ILE A 134 -9.73 -22.99 10.03
CA ILE A 134 -8.92 -21.85 10.46
C ILE A 134 -9.67 -20.54 10.17
N SER A 135 -10.33 -20.44 9.02
CA SER A 135 -11.09 -19.23 8.63
C SER A 135 -12.33 -19.01 9.50
N VAL A 136 -13.04 -20.07 9.90
CA VAL A 136 -14.18 -19.95 10.83
C VAL A 136 -13.69 -19.50 12.21
N VAL A 137 -12.62 -20.11 12.72
CA VAL A 137 -12.06 -19.77 14.03
C VAL A 137 -11.56 -18.33 14.03
N SER A 138 -10.85 -17.89 12.99
CA SER A 138 -10.40 -16.51 12.88
C SER A 138 -11.56 -15.52 12.81
N GLY A 139 -12.62 -15.83 12.04
CA GLY A 139 -13.83 -15.01 11.99
C GLY A 139 -14.50 -14.86 13.36
N ILE A 140 -14.58 -15.93 14.16
CA ILE A 140 -15.12 -15.91 15.52
C ILE A 140 -14.25 -15.03 16.44
N ILE A 141 -12.93 -15.18 16.41
CA ILE A 141 -12.00 -14.36 17.21
C ILE A 141 -12.18 -12.86 16.88
N ILE A 142 -12.33 -12.53 15.59
CA ILE A 142 -12.56 -11.15 15.13
C ILE A 142 -13.84 -10.57 15.74
N ILE A 143 -14.92 -11.35 15.81
CA ILE A 143 -16.21 -10.90 16.36
C ILE A 143 -16.12 -10.64 17.86
N PHE A 144 -15.52 -11.56 18.63
CA PHE A 144 -15.47 -11.47 20.09
C PHE A 144 -14.38 -10.52 20.59
N GLN A 145 -13.30 -10.32 19.83
CA GLN A 145 -12.18 -9.45 20.19
C GLN A 145 -11.79 -8.54 19.02
N PRO A 146 -12.66 -7.59 18.63
CA PRO A 146 -12.43 -6.74 17.45
C PRO A 146 -11.24 -5.81 17.63
N ILE A 147 -11.01 -5.29 18.84
CA ILE A 147 -9.90 -4.38 19.14
C ILE A 147 -8.57 -5.11 18.99
N ALA A 148 -8.42 -6.27 19.65
CA ALA A 148 -7.21 -7.09 19.56
C ALA A 148 -6.99 -7.58 18.12
N SER A 149 -8.05 -8.01 17.44
CA SER A 149 -7.96 -8.48 16.05
C SER A 149 -7.50 -7.38 15.10
N THR A 150 -7.97 -6.14 15.28
CA THR A 150 -7.53 -4.99 14.48
C THR A 150 -6.07 -4.67 14.77
N ALA A 151 -5.64 -4.73 16.04
CA ALA A 151 -4.25 -4.51 16.41
C ALA A 151 -3.32 -5.56 15.78
N VAL A 152 -3.68 -6.84 15.85
CA VAL A 152 -2.93 -7.93 15.19
C VAL A 152 -2.87 -7.74 13.68
N ALA A 153 -3.96 -7.30 13.05
CA ALA A 153 -3.98 -6.98 11.62
C ALA A 153 -3.01 -5.83 11.29
N VAL A 154 -2.97 -4.77 12.10
CA VAL A 154 -2.01 -3.66 11.93
C VAL A 154 -0.57 -4.14 12.11
N MET A 155 -0.30 -5.02 13.08
CA MET A 155 1.04 -5.60 13.25
C MET A 155 1.46 -6.41 12.02
N LEU A 156 0.55 -7.22 11.49
CA LEU A 156 0.78 -8.01 10.29
C LEU A 156 1.03 -7.12 9.07
N LEU A 157 0.26 -6.05 8.91
CA LEU A 157 0.47 -5.04 7.87
C LEU A 157 1.84 -4.36 8.02
N GLY A 158 2.23 -3.98 9.25
CA GLY A 158 3.56 -3.44 9.53
C GLY A 158 4.67 -4.41 9.14
N ALA A 159 4.55 -5.69 9.50
CA ALA A 159 5.50 -6.73 9.11
C ALA A 159 5.58 -6.90 7.58
N MET A 160 4.46 -6.91 6.88
CA MET A 160 4.42 -6.96 5.41
C MET A 160 5.10 -5.75 4.79
N LEU A 161 4.88 -4.54 5.34
CA LEU A 161 5.55 -3.31 4.90
C LEU A 161 7.08 -3.41 5.07
N ILE A 162 7.57 -3.99 6.17
CA ILE A 162 9.01 -4.19 6.39
C ILE A 162 9.57 -5.13 5.34
N VAL A 163 8.94 -6.30 5.14
CA VAL A 163 9.40 -7.29 4.15
C VAL A 163 9.42 -6.70 2.74
N TYR A 164 8.38 -5.96 2.38
CA TYR A 164 8.31 -5.30 1.08
C TYR A 164 9.35 -4.18 0.94
N GLY A 165 9.51 -3.34 1.96
CA GLY A 165 10.49 -2.25 1.95
C GLY A 165 11.93 -2.75 1.86
N ILE A 166 12.26 -3.86 2.53
CA ILE A 166 13.57 -4.53 2.39
C ILE A 166 13.74 -5.08 0.97
N SER A 167 12.71 -5.72 0.42
CA SER A 167 12.74 -6.28 -0.94
C SER A 167 12.98 -5.18 -1.98
N ASP A 168 12.30 -4.04 -1.86
CA ASP A 168 12.50 -2.90 -2.74
C ASP A 168 13.90 -2.28 -2.59
N LEU A 169 14.43 -2.22 -1.37
CA LEU A 169 15.78 -1.71 -1.13
C LEU A 169 16.83 -2.59 -1.83
N ILE A 170 16.68 -3.92 -1.80
CA ILE A 170 17.52 -4.86 -2.55
C ILE A 170 17.40 -4.60 -4.06
N ASN A 171 16.18 -4.47 -4.57
CA ASN A 171 15.93 -4.20 -5.99
C ASN A 171 16.60 -2.89 -6.46
N ILE A 172 16.54 -1.83 -5.65
CA ILE A 172 17.16 -0.54 -5.98
C ILE A 172 18.69 -0.64 -6.00
N ILE A 173 19.30 -1.40 -5.09
CA ILE A 173 20.75 -1.63 -5.09
C ILE A 173 21.19 -2.36 -6.36
N ILE A 174 20.47 -3.43 -6.75
CA ILE A 174 20.75 -4.18 -7.98
C ILE A 174 20.60 -3.30 -9.21
N LEU A 175 19.54 -2.49 -9.25
CA LEU A 175 19.29 -1.56 -10.35
C LEU A 175 20.38 -0.49 -10.46
N LYS A 176 20.81 0.08 -9.33
CA LYS A 176 21.90 1.08 -9.30
C LYS A 176 23.20 0.50 -9.83
N ALA A 177 23.53 -0.74 -9.48
CA ALA A 177 24.71 -1.43 -10.00
C ALA A 177 24.65 -1.61 -11.53
N HIS A 178 23.52 -2.08 -12.06
CA HIS A 178 23.32 -2.28 -13.51
C HIS A 178 23.37 -0.95 -14.29
N VAL A 179 22.77 0.12 -13.77
CA VAL A 179 22.82 1.45 -14.40
C VAL A 179 24.25 1.98 -14.47
N GLN A 180 25.04 1.80 -13.40
CA GLN A 180 26.43 2.23 -13.37
C GLN A 180 27.28 1.45 -14.37
N GLU A 181 27.08 0.13 -14.47
CA GLU A 181 27.78 -0.72 -15.42
C GLU A 181 27.43 -0.34 -16.87
N PHE A 182 26.14 -0.16 -17.16
CA PHE A 182 25.66 0.27 -18.49
C PHE A 182 26.23 1.64 -18.87
N SER A 183 26.20 2.60 -17.95
CA SER A 183 26.76 3.93 -18.18
C SER A 183 28.27 3.88 -18.46
N LYS A 184 29.01 2.98 -17.81
CA LYS A 184 30.45 2.77 -18.04
C LYS A 184 30.70 2.18 -19.42
N LYS A 185 30.00 1.10 -19.78
CA LYS A 185 30.09 0.45 -21.11
C LYS A 185 29.75 1.42 -22.24
N MET A 186 28.69 2.21 -22.09
CA MET A 186 28.27 3.21 -23.07
C MET A 186 29.26 4.38 -23.21
N LYS A 187 29.89 4.81 -22.11
CA LYS A 187 30.94 5.83 -22.13
C LYS A 187 32.20 5.32 -22.85
N SER A 188 32.59 4.06 -22.62
CA SER A 188 33.68 3.43 -23.35
C SER A 188 33.37 3.30 -24.83
N ALA A 189 32.20 2.77 -25.21
CA ALA A 189 31.76 2.65 -26.61
C ALA A 189 31.74 4.00 -27.33
N LYS A 190 31.24 5.06 -26.68
CA LYS A 190 31.29 6.42 -27.24
C LYS A 190 32.72 6.90 -27.47
N LYS A 191 33.64 6.58 -26.56
CA LYS A 191 35.06 6.97 -26.69
C LYS A 191 35.68 6.32 -27.94
N TYR A 192 35.50 5.00 -28.12
CA TYR A 192 35.97 4.29 -29.31
C TYR A 192 35.42 4.91 -30.60
N LEU A 193 34.09 5.13 -30.66
CA LEU A 193 33.47 5.77 -31.82
C LEU A 193 33.98 7.19 -32.11
N THR A 194 34.42 7.94 -31.09
CA THR A 194 34.91 9.32 -31.30
C THR A 194 36.37 9.31 -31.74
N ASP A 195 37.19 8.41 -31.19
CA ASP A 195 38.60 8.23 -31.58
C ASP A 195 38.69 7.71 -33.03
N ASP A 196 37.83 6.77 -33.43
CA ASP A 196 37.76 6.23 -34.81
C ASP A 196 37.37 7.30 -35.85
N ILE A 197 36.45 8.21 -35.51
CA ILE A 197 36.04 9.32 -36.38
C ILE A 197 37.18 10.35 -36.52
N GLN A 198 37.91 10.63 -35.44
CA GLN A 198 39.06 11.54 -35.49
C GLN A 198 40.23 10.95 -36.30
N GLU A 199 40.51 9.65 -36.18
CA GLU A 199 41.52 9.00 -37.03
C GLU A 199 41.14 9.05 -38.50
N ALA A 200 39.88 8.77 -38.85
CA ALA A 200 39.40 8.83 -40.24
C ALA A 200 39.53 10.24 -40.85
N GLU A 201 39.22 11.30 -40.07
CA GLU A 201 39.28 12.68 -40.53
C GLU A 201 40.73 13.20 -40.69
N VAL A 202 41.66 12.74 -39.82
CA VAL A 202 43.09 13.06 -39.92
C VAL A 202 43.75 12.38 -41.13
N ILE A 203 43.31 11.17 -41.49
CA ILE A 203 43.80 10.45 -42.68
C ILE A 203 43.34 11.14 -43.97
N ASP A 204 42.10 11.66 -44.00
CA ASP A 204 41.57 12.35 -45.18
C ASP A 204 42.22 13.73 -45.41
N GLN A 205 42.59 14.45 -44.34
CA GLN A 205 43.35 15.69 -44.46
C GLN A 205 44.81 15.50 -44.88
N LYS A 206 45.45 14.36 -44.55
CA LYS A 206 46.81 14.03 -45.01
C LYS A 206 46.89 13.58 -46.47
N LYS A 207 45.75 13.28 -47.10
CA LYS A 207 45.66 12.86 -48.51
C LYS A 207 45.38 14.01 -49.49
N LYS A 208 45.10 15.22 -48.99
CA LYS A 208 45.07 16.46 -49.78
C LYS A 208 46.43 17.15 -49.75
#